data_AF-A0A7K4C7C3-F1
#
_entry.id   AF-A0A7K4C7C3-F1
#
_cell.length_a   1.000
_cell.length_b   1.000
_cell.length_c   1.000
_cell.angle_alpha   90.00
_cell.angle_beta   90.00
_cell.angle_gamma   90.00
#
_symmetry.space_group_name_H-M   'P 1'
#
loop_
_entity.id
_entity.type
_entity.pdbx_description
1 polymer ?
#
loop_
_entity_poly.entity_id
_entity_poly.type
_entity_poly.pdbx_seq_one_letter_code
_entity_poly.pdbx_strand_id
1 'polypeptide(L)'
;MVDSYEGIGRHGGGAFSGKDPSKVDRSGAYAARYIAKNIVASGLADKCEVQISYSIGVANPVGLNVDCFNTNKISEEKILYLIKKLFPLKPKDIIEKLNLKRPIYKKTSAYGHFGRELPEFSWEKLDMVEKIKKELKKLN
;
A
#
# COMPACT_ATOMS: atom_id res chain seq x y z
N MET A 1 -5.86 -3.48 16.47
CA MET A 1 -6.96 -2.87 15.70
C MET A 1 -7.48 -3.88 14.68
N VAL A 2 -8.76 -4.24 14.71
CA VAL A 2 -9.34 -5.39 13.99
C VAL A 2 -9.31 -5.23 12.46
N ASP A 3 -9.58 -4.04 11.93
CA ASP A 3 -9.72 -3.84 10.48
C ASP A 3 -8.40 -3.90 9.70
N SER A 4 -7.25 -3.83 10.37
CA SER A 4 -5.93 -3.69 9.74
C SER A 4 -4.97 -4.81 10.10
N TYR A 5 -4.08 -4.57 11.07
CA TYR A 5 -2.93 -5.45 11.36
C TYR A 5 -2.87 -5.89 12.82
N GLU A 6 -4.01 -5.83 13.54
CA GLU A 6 -4.16 -6.31 14.91
C GLU A 6 -3.18 -5.73 15.95
N GLY A 7 -2.49 -4.63 15.61
CA GLY A 7 -1.49 -3.97 16.47
C GLY A 7 -0.03 -4.23 16.08
N ILE A 8 0.23 -5.09 15.09
CA ILE A 8 1.58 -5.36 14.57
C ILE A 8 2.08 -4.17 13.72
N GLY A 9 1.23 -3.67 12.83
CA GLY A 9 1.53 -2.47 12.02
C GLY A 9 1.01 -1.21 12.69
N ARG A 10 1.77 -0.11 12.60
CA ARG A 10 1.35 1.21 13.09
C ARG A 10 0.12 1.70 12.32
N HIS A 11 -0.73 2.49 12.98
CA HIS A 11 -1.98 2.99 12.39
C HIS A 11 -2.09 4.51 12.46
N GLY A 12 -2.48 5.14 11.35
CA GLY A 12 -2.61 6.60 11.23
C GLY A 12 -3.89 7.20 11.85
N GLY A 13 -4.76 6.37 12.40
CA GLY A 13 -6.00 6.76 13.12
C GLY A 13 -7.28 6.83 12.27
N GLY A 14 -7.19 6.93 10.94
CA GLY A 14 -8.36 7.04 10.07
C GLY A 14 -9.16 5.73 9.93
N ALA A 15 -10.48 5.78 10.19
CA ALA A 15 -11.38 4.65 9.92
C ALA A 15 -11.60 4.39 8.42
N PHE A 16 -11.98 3.17 8.02
CA PHE A 16 -12.21 2.82 6.62
C PHE A 16 -13.67 2.91 6.18
N SER A 17 -14.59 2.20 6.85
CA SER A 17 -16.00 2.03 6.43
C SER A 17 -16.78 3.36 6.33
N GLY A 18 -17.76 3.42 5.41
CA GLY A 18 -18.56 4.63 5.15
C GLY A 18 -17.91 5.73 4.30
N LYS A 19 -16.60 5.67 4.04
CA LYS A 19 -15.87 6.66 3.24
C LYS A 19 -15.78 6.26 1.75
N ASP A 20 -16.00 7.17 0.82
CA ASP A 20 -15.67 6.91 -0.59
C ASP A 20 -14.14 6.98 -0.83
N PRO A 21 -13.60 6.46 -1.94
CA PRO A 21 -12.16 6.28 -2.08
C PRO A 21 -11.38 7.59 -2.31
N SER A 22 -12.04 8.76 -2.44
CA SER A 22 -11.36 10.06 -2.35
C SER A 22 -10.78 10.34 -0.96
N LYS A 23 -11.25 9.64 0.08
CA LYS A 23 -10.76 9.79 1.45
C LYS A 23 -9.51 8.93 1.61
N VAL A 24 -8.37 9.60 1.73
CA VAL A 24 -7.05 8.96 1.80
C VAL A 24 -6.86 8.04 3.00
N ASP A 25 -7.68 8.17 4.05
CA ASP A 25 -7.73 7.19 5.14
C ASP A 25 -7.97 5.76 4.61
N ARG A 26 -8.82 5.60 3.59
CA ARG A 26 -9.07 4.30 2.96
C ARG A 26 -8.13 4.05 1.80
N SER A 27 -8.09 4.95 0.80
CA SER A 27 -7.33 4.70 -0.42
C SER A 27 -5.82 4.68 -0.17
N GLY A 28 -5.31 5.58 0.69
CA GLY A 28 -3.92 5.59 1.11
C GLY A 28 -3.53 4.34 1.90
N ALA A 29 -4.38 3.88 2.82
CA ALA A 29 -4.13 2.63 3.56
C ALA A 29 -4.11 1.40 2.63
N TYR A 30 -5.01 1.34 1.65
CA TYR A 30 -5.01 0.26 0.65
C TYR A 30 -3.78 0.32 -0.26
N ALA A 31 -3.34 1.52 -0.64
CA ALA A 31 -2.09 1.70 -1.39
C ALA A 31 -0.88 1.24 -0.58
N ALA A 32 -0.79 1.62 0.69
CA ALA A 32 0.28 1.19 1.60
C ALA A 32 0.32 -0.34 1.74
N ARG A 33 -0.83 -0.99 1.93
CA ARG A 33 -0.94 -2.46 1.93
C ARG A 33 -0.43 -3.06 0.63
N TYR A 34 -0.91 -2.55 -0.50
CA TYR A 34 -0.54 -3.03 -1.83
C TYR A 34 0.96 -2.93 -2.10
N ILE A 35 1.57 -1.81 -1.71
CA ILE A 35 3.02 -1.59 -1.80
C ILE A 35 3.76 -2.59 -0.92
N ALA A 36 3.48 -2.61 0.39
CA ALA A 36 4.18 -3.47 1.36
C ALA A 36 4.10 -4.95 0.96
N LYS A 37 2.90 -5.41 0.54
CA LYS A 37 2.69 -6.80 0.10
C LYS A 37 3.54 -7.14 -1.13
N ASN A 38 3.61 -6.25 -2.13
CA ASN A 38 4.43 -6.48 -3.31
C ASN A 38 5.94 -6.42 -3.01
N ILE A 39 6.37 -5.56 -2.10
CA ILE A 39 7.78 -5.50 -1.65
C ILE A 39 8.18 -6.83 -1.00
N VAL A 40 7.39 -7.32 -0.04
CA VAL A 40 7.66 -8.61 0.61
C VAL A 40 7.62 -9.77 -0.39
N ALA A 41 6.58 -9.85 -1.22
CA ALA A 41 6.45 -10.92 -2.21
C ALA A 41 7.54 -10.88 -3.31
N SER A 42 8.17 -9.74 -3.55
CA SER A 42 9.31 -9.62 -4.46
C SER A 42 10.64 -10.11 -3.87
N GLY A 43 10.66 -10.46 -2.57
CA GLY A 43 11.85 -10.93 -1.86
C GLY A 43 12.78 -9.81 -1.39
N LEU A 44 12.32 -8.55 -1.41
CA LEU A 44 13.14 -7.41 -0.99
C LEU A 44 13.25 -7.26 0.52
N ALA A 45 12.31 -7.81 1.29
CA ALA A 45 12.30 -7.83 2.75
C ALA A 45 11.34 -8.92 3.25
N ASP A 46 11.53 -9.40 4.49
CA ASP A 46 10.59 -10.35 5.13
C ASP A 46 9.45 -9.62 5.84
N LYS A 47 9.67 -8.36 6.24
CA LYS A 47 8.69 -7.42 6.80
C LYS A 47 8.83 -6.06 6.12
N CYS A 48 7.72 -5.36 5.94
CA CYS A 48 7.70 -4.04 5.34
C CYS A 48 6.50 -3.25 5.88
N GLU A 49 6.77 -2.10 6.49
CA GLU A 49 5.79 -1.08 6.84
C GLU A 49 5.97 0.11 5.91
N VAL A 50 4.84 0.64 5.40
CA VAL A 50 4.82 1.81 4.53
C VAL A 50 3.93 2.86 5.16
N GLN A 51 4.48 4.05 5.38
CA GLN A 51 3.75 5.20 5.88
C GLN A 51 3.58 6.23 4.75
N ILE A 52 2.34 6.72 4.56
CA ILE A 52 2.03 7.76 3.59
C ILE A 52 1.22 8.85 4.30
N SER A 53 1.62 10.10 4.16
CA SER A 53 0.90 11.25 4.70
C SER A 53 0.49 12.22 3.60
N TYR A 54 -0.67 12.86 3.77
CA TYR A 54 -1.27 13.79 2.82
C TYR A 54 -1.71 15.06 3.54
N SER A 55 -1.66 16.17 2.82
CA SER A 55 -2.32 17.42 3.21
C SER A 55 -3.57 17.63 2.36
N ILE A 56 -4.64 18.16 2.96
CA ILE A 56 -5.89 18.41 2.25
C ILE A 56 -5.66 19.31 1.03
N GLY A 57 -6.21 18.93 -0.13
CA GLY A 57 -6.05 19.67 -1.39
C GLY A 57 -4.71 19.46 -2.11
N VAL A 58 -3.75 18.74 -1.52
CA VAL A 58 -2.45 18.45 -2.15
C VAL A 58 -2.48 17.05 -2.76
N ALA A 59 -2.23 16.95 -4.07
CA ALA A 59 -2.30 15.69 -4.78
C ALA A 59 -1.14 14.73 -4.44
N ASN A 60 0.06 15.27 -4.29
CA ASN A 60 1.23 14.48 -3.91
C ASN A 60 1.24 14.21 -2.40
N PRO A 61 1.75 13.05 -1.95
CA PRO A 61 1.96 12.83 -0.52
C PRO A 61 2.98 13.84 0.01
N VAL A 62 2.76 14.33 1.23
CA VAL A 62 3.71 15.21 1.93
C VAL A 62 4.77 14.41 2.68
N GLY A 63 4.56 13.12 2.87
CA GLY A 63 5.53 12.19 3.44
C GLY A 63 5.34 10.77 2.94
N LEU A 64 6.45 10.07 2.76
CA LEU A 64 6.51 8.66 2.40
C LEU A 64 7.72 8.05 3.13
N ASN A 65 7.47 7.07 3.99
CA ASN A 65 8.50 6.35 4.73
C ASN A 65 8.33 4.83 4.57
N VAL A 66 9.45 4.11 4.70
CA VAL A 66 9.51 2.64 4.67
C VAL A 66 10.33 2.19 5.87
N ASP A 67 9.86 1.15 6.55
CA ASP A 67 10.60 0.46 7.60
C ASP A 67 10.50 -1.05 7.33
N CYS A 68 11.62 -1.70 7.10
CA CYS A 68 11.71 -3.13 6.83
C CYS A 68 12.13 -3.93 8.07
N PHE A 69 12.23 -3.27 9.23
CA PHE A 69 12.57 -3.90 10.51
C PHE A 69 13.85 -4.74 10.44
N ASN A 70 14.87 -4.23 9.74
CA ASN A 70 16.16 -4.90 9.48
C ASN A 70 16.07 -6.24 8.71
N THR A 71 14.97 -6.50 7.99
CA THR A 71 14.81 -7.72 7.16
C THR A 71 15.06 -7.48 5.67
N ASN A 72 15.36 -6.24 5.29
CA ASN A 72 15.60 -5.81 3.93
C ASN A 72 16.88 -6.42 3.32
N LYS A 73 16.81 -6.81 2.05
CA LYS A 73 17.93 -7.35 1.27
C LYS A 73 18.72 -6.26 0.51
N ILE A 74 18.15 -5.06 0.42
CA ILE A 74 18.74 -3.85 -0.15
C ILE A 74 18.45 -2.67 0.78
N SER A 75 19.14 -1.53 0.65
CA SER A 75 18.85 -0.37 1.52
C SER A 75 17.39 0.11 1.40
N GLU A 76 16.81 0.57 2.51
CA GLU A 76 15.46 1.13 2.52
C GLU A 76 15.33 2.34 1.59
N GLU A 77 16.40 3.10 1.37
CA GLU A 77 16.47 4.16 0.37
C GLU A 77 16.23 3.66 -1.06
N LYS A 78 16.82 2.50 -1.42
CA LYS A 78 16.56 1.87 -2.73
C LYS A 78 15.14 1.33 -2.82
N ILE A 79 14.58 0.80 -1.73
CA ILE A 79 13.18 0.37 -1.68
C ILE A 79 12.25 1.58 -1.87
N LEU A 80 12.52 2.67 -1.15
CA LEU A 80 11.78 3.93 -1.25
C LEU A 80 11.84 4.51 -2.67
N TYR A 81 13.00 4.44 -3.33
CA TYR A 81 13.14 4.81 -4.74
C TYR A 81 12.24 3.96 -5.65
N LEU A 82 12.27 2.64 -5.50
CA LEU A 82 11.42 1.73 -6.28
C LEU A 82 9.93 2.03 -6.06
N ILE A 83 9.52 2.31 -4.81
CA ILE A 83 8.14 2.67 -4.49
C ILE A 83 7.72 3.95 -5.23
N LYS A 84 8.52 5.02 -5.10
CA LYS A 84 8.25 6.31 -5.78
C LYS A 84 8.19 6.18 -7.30
N LYS A 85 8.96 5.25 -7.88
CA LYS A 85 9.05 5.04 -9.33
C LYS A 85 7.90 4.19 -9.89
N LEU A 86 7.50 3.15 -9.16
CA LEU A 86 6.63 2.09 -9.71
C LEU A 86 5.17 2.21 -9.26
N PHE A 87 4.91 2.84 -8.13
CA PHE A 87 3.57 2.86 -7.53
C PHE A 87 2.92 4.24 -7.64
N PRO A 88 1.60 4.29 -7.91
CA PRO A 88 0.86 5.54 -7.83
C PRO A 88 0.72 5.97 -6.37
N LEU A 89 1.02 7.25 -6.11
CA LEU A 89 0.93 7.83 -4.77
C LEU A 89 -0.10 8.96 -4.69
N LYS A 90 -0.59 9.47 -5.82
CA LYS A 90 -1.66 10.47 -5.84
C LYS A 90 -3.01 9.80 -5.62
N PRO A 91 -3.95 10.40 -4.87
CA PRO A 91 -5.25 9.77 -4.60
C PRO A 91 -6.00 9.34 -5.86
N LYS A 92 -6.00 10.16 -6.91
CA LYS A 92 -6.62 9.82 -8.20
C LYS A 92 -6.00 8.55 -8.83
N ASP A 93 -4.68 8.52 -8.91
CA ASP A 93 -3.94 7.42 -9.54
C ASP A 93 -4.08 6.12 -8.73
N ILE A 94 -4.15 6.22 -7.39
CA ILE A 94 -4.46 5.08 -6.49
C ILE A 94 -5.85 4.53 -6.81
N ILE A 95 -6.86 5.39 -6.90
CA ILE A 95 -8.24 5.01 -7.20
C ILE A 95 -8.33 4.28 -8.54
N GLU A 96 -7.63 4.77 -9.56
CA GLU A 96 -7.58 4.18 -10.90
C GLU A 96 -6.84 2.83 -10.88
N LYS A 97 -5.62 2.79 -10.34
CA LYS A 97 -4.80 1.57 -10.27
C LYS A 97 -5.48 0.44 -9.52
N LEU A 98 -6.14 0.75 -8.41
CA LEU A 98 -6.84 -0.24 -7.59
C LEU A 98 -8.31 -0.40 -8.00
N ASN A 99 -8.78 0.30 -9.04
CA ASN A 99 -10.16 0.23 -9.52
C ASN A 99 -11.19 0.34 -8.38
N LEU A 100 -11.09 1.43 -7.61
CA LEU A 100 -11.83 1.61 -6.35
C LEU A 100 -13.24 2.21 -6.54
N LYS A 101 -13.56 2.78 -7.69
CA LYS A 101 -14.91 3.33 -7.98
C LYS A 101 -15.90 2.24 -8.38
N ARG A 102 -16.10 1.26 -7.49
CA ARG A 102 -17.00 0.11 -7.66
C ARG A 102 -17.65 -0.26 -6.32
N PRO A 103 -18.81 -0.94 -6.32
CA PRO A 103 -19.50 -1.36 -5.10
C PRO A 103 -18.86 -2.62 -4.47
N ILE A 104 -17.60 -2.51 -4.04
CA ILE A 104 -16.78 -3.65 -3.55
C ILE A 104 -16.62 -3.72 -2.02
N TYR A 105 -17.06 -2.70 -1.30
CA TYR A 105 -16.66 -2.48 0.11
C TYR A 105 -17.47 -3.27 1.14
N LYS A 106 -18.65 -3.80 0.80
CA LYS A 106 -19.49 -4.51 1.79
C LYS A 106 -18.76 -5.73 2.37
N LYS A 107 -17.94 -6.42 1.56
CA LYS A 107 -17.15 -7.56 2.02
C LYS A 107 -16.01 -7.16 2.96
N THR A 108 -15.57 -5.89 2.93
CA THR A 108 -14.46 -5.41 3.77
C THR A 108 -14.87 -5.10 5.19
N SER A 109 -16.17 -4.83 5.45
CA SER A 109 -16.66 -4.33 6.75
C SER A 109 -16.69 -5.37 7.89
N ALA A 110 -16.24 -6.59 7.63
CA ALA A 110 -16.08 -7.66 8.61
C ALA A 110 -14.88 -8.52 8.22
N TYR A 111 -14.24 -9.12 9.23
CA TYR A 111 -13.08 -10.01 9.07
C TYR A 111 -11.85 -9.35 8.44
N GLY A 112 -11.66 -8.05 8.69
CA GLY A 112 -10.46 -7.29 8.32
C GLY A 112 -10.38 -6.88 6.84
N HIS A 113 -9.78 -5.73 6.55
CA HIS A 113 -9.64 -5.23 5.18
C HIS A 113 -8.49 -5.89 4.41
N PHE A 114 -7.55 -6.52 5.10
CA PHE A 114 -6.29 -7.03 4.55
C PHE A 114 -6.14 -8.54 4.74
N GLY A 115 -5.29 -9.16 3.92
CA GLY A 115 -4.95 -10.59 4.01
C GLY A 115 -5.96 -11.55 3.35
N ARG A 116 -7.01 -11.03 2.72
CA ARG A 116 -8.04 -11.83 2.03
C ARG A 116 -7.93 -11.65 0.52
N GLU A 117 -7.56 -12.70 -0.21
CA GLU A 117 -7.34 -12.64 -1.66
C GLU A 117 -8.63 -12.84 -2.47
N LEU A 118 -9.56 -11.88 -2.33
CA LEU A 118 -10.81 -11.88 -3.09
C LEU A 118 -10.66 -11.10 -4.41
N PRO A 119 -11.42 -11.45 -5.47
CA PRO A 119 -11.39 -10.74 -6.75
C PRO A 119 -11.60 -9.22 -6.64
N GLU A 120 -12.38 -8.79 -5.65
CA GLU A 120 -12.68 -7.39 -5.38
C GLU A 120 -11.52 -6.62 -4.74
N PHE A 121 -10.63 -7.30 -4.00
CA PHE A 121 -9.60 -6.69 -3.17
C PHE A 121 -8.31 -6.52 -3.97
N SER A 122 -8.34 -5.57 -4.90
CA SER A 122 -7.24 -5.25 -5.80
C SER A 122 -5.93 -4.91 -5.08
N TRP A 123 -5.99 -4.38 -3.85
CA TRP A 123 -4.82 -4.08 -3.01
C TRP A 123 -4.11 -5.33 -2.47
N GLU A 124 -4.69 -6.52 -2.63
CA GLU A 124 -4.03 -7.78 -2.28
C GLU A 124 -3.30 -8.42 -3.47
N LYS A 125 -3.36 -7.84 -4.68
CA LYS A 125 -2.69 -8.40 -5.86
C LYS A 125 -1.17 -8.25 -5.78
N LEU A 126 -0.46 -9.18 -6.41
CA LEU A 126 1.00 -9.25 -6.50
C LEU A 126 1.54 -8.90 -7.91
N ASP A 127 0.79 -8.10 -8.68
CA ASP A 127 1.08 -7.78 -10.08
C ASP A 127 2.27 -6.82 -10.28
N MET A 128 2.85 -6.30 -9.19
CA MET A 128 4.04 -5.43 -9.26
C MET A 128 5.35 -6.18 -9.01
N VAL A 129 5.31 -7.42 -8.54
CA VAL A 129 6.51 -8.22 -8.21
C VAL A 129 7.50 -8.29 -9.38
N GLU A 130 7.03 -8.62 -10.57
CA GLU A 130 7.91 -8.73 -11.74
C GLU A 130 8.44 -7.37 -12.21
N LYS A 131 7.65 -6.30 -12.07
CA LYS A 131 8.10 -4.94 -12.36
C LYS A 131 9.18 -4.48 -11.38
N ILE A 132 9.03 -4.81 -10.10
CA ILE A 132 10.03 -4.53 -9.05
C ILE A 132 11.34 -5.24 -9.39
N LYS A 133 11.31 -6.55 -9.63
CA LYS A 133 12.50 -7.33 -9.98
C LYS A 133 13.19 -6.81 -11.25
N LYS A 134 12.41 -6.44 -12.28
CA LYS A 134 12.95 -5.87 -13.51
C LYS A 134 13.62 -4.52 -13.29
N GLU A 135 13.03 -3.66 -12.47
CA GLU A 135 13.58 -2.34 -12.18
C GLU A 135 14.82 -2.43 -11.29
N LEU A 136 14.83 -3.35 -10.32
CA LEU A 136 15.99 -3.63 -9.47
C LEU A 136 17.22 -4.04 -10.30
N LYS A 137 17.03 -4.86 -11.33
CA LYS A 137 18.12 -5.28 -12.24
C LYS A 137 18.78 -4.13 -12.99
N LYS A 138 18.12 -2.97 -13.12
CA LYS A 138 18.69 -1.77 -13.78
C LYS A 138 19.47 -0.87 -12.82
N LEU A 139 19.34 -1.09 -11.52
CA LEU A 139 20.03 -0.34 -10.46
C LEU A 139 21.39 -0.96 -10.09
N ASN A 140 21.68 -2.14 -10.65
CA ASN A 140 22.95 -2.85 -10.55
C ASN A 140 23.69 -2.72 -11.89
#